data_AF-A0AA37XAR4-F1
#
_entry.id   AF-A0AA37XAR4-F1
#
_cell.length_a   1.000
_cell.length_b   1.000
_cell.length_c   1.000
_cell.angle_alpha   90.00
_cell.angle_beta   90.00
_cell.angle_gamma   90.00
#
_symmetry.space_group_name_H-M   'P 1'
#
loop_
_entity.id
_entity.type
_entity.pdbx_description
1 polymer ?
#
loop_
_entity_poly.entity_id
_entity_poly.type
_entity_poly.pdbx_seq_one_letter_code
_entity_poly.pdbx_strand_id
1 'polypeptide(L)'
;MRVLNGASVQGLAGRVGEVVSGDGWTTVVPGNYTSPQPQVSTIFYNNEDLLDEAQALGALLGIEPITELADVPTITVVLRPDFQE
;
A
#
# COMPACT_ATOMS: atom_id res chain seq x y z
N MET A 1 6.87 -3.34 -5.51
CA MET A 1 5.62 -2.85 -4.88
C MET A 1 5.49 -1.33 -5.01
N ARG A 2 4.27 -0.79 -4.91
CA ARG A 2 4.02 0.66 -4.99
C ARG A 2 3.29 1.13 -3.74
N VAL A 3 3.65 2.31 -3.24
CA VAL A 3 2.92 2.96 -2.14
C VAL A 3 2.36 4.26 -2.69
N LEU A 4 1.05 4.35 -2.78
CA LEU A 4 0.34 5.45 -3.41
C LEU A 4 -0.38 6.27 -2.35
N ASN A 5 -0.08 7.56 -2.30
CA ASN A 5 -0.67 8.50 -1.37
C ASN A 5 -1.94 9.12 -1.96
N GLY A 6 -3.10 8.72 -1.45
CA GLY A 6 -4.39 9.36 -1.69
C GLY A 6 -4.88 10.21 -0.51
N ALA A 7 -4.07 10.36 0.55
CA ALA A 7 -4.37 11.14 1.75
C ALA A 7 -4.06 12.64 1.59
N SER A 8 -3.39 13.03 0.51
CA SER A 8 -2.84 14.39 0.31
C SER A 8 -1.87 14.85 1.42
N VAL A 9 -1.32 13.89 2.18
CA VAL A 9 -0.33 14.16 3.25
C VAL A 9 1.06 14.16 2.64
N GLN A 10 1.76 15.30 2.62
CA GLN A 10 3.10 15.38 2.05
C GLN A 10 4.06 14.37 2.69
N GLY A 11 4.80 13.63 1.85
CA GLY A 11 5.81 12.67 2.29
C GLY A 11 5.27 11.37 2.89
N LEU A 12 3.95 11.17 2.99
CA LEU A 12 3.37 9.96 3.61
C LEU A 12 3.81 8.66 2.91
N ALA A 13 3.67 8.58 1.58
CA ALA A 13 4.10 7.41 0.83
C ALA A 13 5.62 7.15 0.93
N GLY A 14 6.42 8.20 1.09
CA GLY A 14 7.85 8.07 1.33
C GLY A 14 8.13 7.42 2.68
N ARG A 15 7.54 7.97 3.76
CA ARG A 15 7.72 7.44 5.13
C ARG A 15 7.23 6.00 5.27
N VAL A 16 6.05 5.68 4.75
CA VAL A 16 5.55 4.31 4.71
C VAL A 16 6.47 3.41 3.87
N GLY A 17 6.98 3.92 2.75
CA GLY A 17 7.95 3.19 1.94
C GLY A 17 9.25 2.89 2.69
N GLU A 18 9.72 3.79 3.54
CA GLU A 18 10.89 3.57 4.40
C GLU A 18 10.63 2.52 5.49
N VAL A 19 9.47 2.56 6.15
CA VAL A 19 9.07 1.55 7.16
C VAL A 19 9.08 0.16 6.54
N VAL A 20 8.40 0.03 5.40
CA VAL A 20 8.31 -1.25 4.68
C VAL A 20 9.66 -1.69 4.15
N SER A 21 10.50 -0.78 3.64
CA SER A 21 11.87 -1.12 3.23
C SER A 21 12.74 -1.60 4.40
N GLY A 22 12.52 -1.07 5.61
CA GLY A 22 13.19 -1.50 6.83
C GLY A 22 12.84 -2.94 7.23
N ASP A 23 11.65 -3.42 6.85
CA ASP A 23 11.15 -4.77 7.12
C ASP A 23 11.62 -5.80 6.07
N GLY A 24 12.51 -5.41 5.16
CA GLY A 24 13.12 -6.29 4.14
C GLY A 24 12.43 -6.24 2.77
N TRP A 25 11.41 -5.41 2.60
CA TRP A 25 10.75 -5.25 1.31
C TRP A 25 11.59 -4.39 0.38
N THR A 26 12.12 -5.02 -0.67
CA THR A 26 12.92 -4.31 -1.67
C THR A 26 12.02 -3.74 -2.78
N THR A 27 12.40 -2.60 -3.35
CA THR A 27 11.67 -1.99 -4.50
C THR A 27 10.30 -1.41 -4.14
N VAL A 28 10.29 -0.45 -3.20
CA VAL A 28 9.12 0.38 -2.91
C VAL A 28 9.13 1.65 -3.75
N VAL A 29 8.12 1.82 -4.60
CA VAL A 29 7.98 3.04 -5.40
C VAL A 29 6.88 3.92 -4.81
N PRO A 30 7.21 5.02 -4.13
CA PRO A 30 6.21 5.97 -3.67
C PRO A 30 5.60 6.73 -4.86
N GLY A 31 4.31 7.06 -4.76
CA GLY A 31 3.58 7.80 -5.77
C GLY A 31 2.35 8.49 -5.20
N ASN A 32 1.67 9.26 -6.05
CA ASN A 32 0.38 9.88 -5.70
C ASN A 32 -0.76 9.05 -6.28
N TYR A 33 -1.85 8.95 -5.52
CA TYR A 33 -3.07 8.30 -5.95
C TYR A 33 -4.13 9.35 -6.24
N THR A 34 -4.60 9.40 -7.49
CA THR A 34 -5.56 10.42 -7.95
C THR A 34 -6.99 9.91 -8.04
N SER A 35 -7.21 8.59 -7.89
CA SER A 35 -8.54 8.00 -7.97
C SER A 35 -9.32 8.21 -6.67
N PRO A 36 -10.63 8.52 -6.74
CA PRO A 36 -11.45 8.75 -5.55
C PRO A 36 -11.67 7.48 -4.70
N GLN A 37 -11.58 6.30 -5.29
CA GLN A 37 -11.67 4.99 -4.62
C GLN A 37 -10.32 4.29 -4.63
N PRO A 38 -9.93 3.56 -3.57
CA PRO A 38 -10.72 3.22 -2.38
C PRO A 38 -10.87 4.41 -1.41
N GLN A 39 -11.98 4.47 -0.66
CA GLN A 39 -12.22 5.57 0.30
C GLN A 39 -11.34 5.47 1.55
N VAL A 40 -11.05 4.24 1.97
CA VAL A 40 -10.17 3.87 3.09
C VAL A 40 -8.85 3.32 2.58
N SER A 41 -7.86 3.23 3.47
CA SER A 41 -6.56 2.66 3.12
C SER A 41 -6.75 1.20 2.73
N THR A 42 -6.15 0.76 1.63
CA THR A 42 -6.39 -0.57 1.08
C THR A 42 -5.14 -1.09 0.40
N ILE A 43 -4.90 -2.38 0.55
CA ILE A 43 -3.80 -3.07 -0.11
C ILE A 43 -4.36 -3.84 -1.30
N PHE A 44 -3.81 -3.57 -2.48
CA PHE A 44 -4.11 -4.30 -3.70
C PHE A 44 -2.95 -5.23 -4.06
N TYR A 45 -3.25 -6.46 -4.44
CA TYR A 45 -2.25 -7.43 -4.88
C TYR A 45 -2.66 -8.06 -6.22
N ASN A 46 -1.69 -8.45 -7.05
CA ASN A 46 -1.97 -8.91 -8.42
C ASN A 46 -2.61 -10.31 -8.47
N ASN A 47 -2.11 -11.24 -7.66
CA ASN A 47 -2.43 -12.68 -7.73
C ASN A 47 -2.32 -13.33 -6.35
N GLU A 48 -2.99 -14.46 -6.14
CA GLU A 48 -3.06 -15.20 -4.87
C GLU A 48 -1.68 -15.57 -4.30
N ASP A 49 -0.64 -15.78 -5.12
CA ASP A 49 0.73 -16.02 -4.59
C ASP A 49 1.28 -14.84 -3.78
N LEU A 50 0.78 -13.63 -4.01
CA LEU A 50 1.13 -12.42 -3.27
C LEU A 50 0.20 -12.16 -2.08
N LEU A 51 -0.78 -13.03 -1.81
CA LEU A 51 -1.74 -12.85 -0.72
C LEU A 51 -1.05 -12.87 0.64
N ASP A 52 -0.20 -13.87 0.91
CA ASP A 52 0.56 -13.96 2.17
C ASP A 52 1.41 -12.69 2.40
N GLU A 53 2.06 -12.22 1.33
CA GLU A 53 2.83 -10.98 1.34
C GLU A 53 1.95 -9.75 1.62
N ALA A 54 0.81 -9.63 0.95
CA ALA A 54 -0.14 -8.55 1.16
C ALA A 54 -0.74 -8.55 2.58
N GLN A 55 -0.98 -9.74 3.16
CA GLN A 55 -1.44 -9.91 4.54
C GLN A 55 -0.37 -9.52 5.55
N ALA A 56 0.89 -9.91 5.33
CA ALA A 56 2.00 -9.48 6.16
C ALA A 56 2.16 -7.94 6.14
N LEU A 57 2.05 -7.33 4.95
CA LEU A 57 2.05 -5.89 4.77
C LEU A 57 0.87 -5.19 5.46
N GLY A 58 -0.33 -5.78 5.36
CA GLY A 58 -1.53 -5.29 6.05
C GLY A 58 -1.37 -5.31 7.55
N ALA A 59 -0.82 -6.38 8.11
CA ALA A 59 -0.53 -6.48 9.54
C ALA A 59 0.56 -5.49 9.99
N LEU A 60 1.62 -5.31 9.18
CA LEU A 60 2.70 -4.38 9.47
C LEU A 60 2.21 -2.93 9.49
N LEU A 61 1.34 -2.56 8.54
CA LEU A 61 0.84 -1.20 8.37
C LEU A 61 -0.49 -0.95 9.10
N GLY A 62 -1.14 -1.98 9.64
CA GLY A 62 -2.49 -1.88 10.19
C GLY A 62 -3.55 -1.53 9.13
N ILE A 63 -3.37 -1.98 7.89
CA ILE A 63 -4.30 -1.71 6.78
C ILE A 63 -5.12 -2.96 6.47
N GLU A 64 -6.41 -2.83 6.67
CA GLU A 64 -7.45 -3.72 6.15
C GLU A 64 -8.52 -2.80 5.53
N PRO A 65 -8.98 -3.01 4.28
CA PRO A 65 -9.05 -4.27 3.55
C PRO A 65 -7.86 -4.58 2.62
N ILE A 66 -7.71 -5.86 2.29
CA ILE A 66 -6.79 -6.39 1.29
C ILE A 66 -7.62 -6.94 0.14
N THR A 67 -7.32 -6.57 -1.09
CA THR A 67 -8.15 -6.87 -2.28
C THR A 67 -7.29 -7.32 -3.45
N GLU A 68 -7.70 -8.39 -4.11
CA GLU A 68 -7.07 -8.82 -5.35
C GLU A 68 -7.43 -7.87 -6.50
N LEU A 69 -6.42 -7.42 -7.23
CA LEU A 69 -6.58 -6.57 -8.39
C LEU A 69 -5.51 -6.90 -9.42
N ALA A 70 -5.86 -7.73 -10.42
CA ALA A 70 -4.95 -8.12 -11.49
C ALA A 70 -4.43 -6.94 -12.35
N ASP A 71 -5.02 -5.75 -12.24
CA ASP A 71 -4.57 -4.53 -12.92
C ASP A 71 -3.30 -3.93 -12.31
N VAL A 72 -3.00 -4.23 -11.03
CA VAL A 72 -1.77 -3.75 -10.39
C VAL A 72 -0.58 -4.63 -10.77
N PRO A 73 0.63 -4.08 -10.94
CA PRO A 73 1.77 -4.87 -11.43
C PRO A 73 2.29 -5.92 -10.44
N THR A 74 2.17 -5.66 -9.13
CA THR A 74 2.55 -6.52 -7.99
C THR A 74 1.67 -6.10 -6.81
N ILE A 75 2.24 -5.79 -5.65
CA ILE A 75 1.50 -5.21 -4.51
C ILE A 75 1.49 -3.68 -4.63
N THR A 76 0.31 -3.09 -4.44
CA THR A 76 0.06 -1.65 -4.43
C THR A 76 -0.70 -1.26 -3.17
N VAL A 77 -0.07 -0.50 -2.28
CA VAL A 77 -0.69 0.05 -1.08
C VAL A 77 -1.26 1.42 -1.41
N VAL A 78 -2.54 1.63 -1.17
CA VAL A 78 -3.19 2.95 -1.29
C VAL A 78 -3.46 3.50 0.09
N LEU A 79 -2.79 4.60 0.44
CA LEU A 79 -2.94 5.29 1.72
C LEU A 79 -4.00 6.36 1.61
N ARG A 80 -4.96 6.34 2.53
CA ARG A 80 -6.03 7.33 2.65
C ARG A 80 -5.86 8.12 3.94
N PRO A 81 -6.57 9.25 4.13
CA PRO A 81 -6.37 10.06 5.34
C PRO A 81 -6.82 9.36 6.63
N ASP A 82 -7.49 8.21 6.49
CA ASP A 82 -7.79 7.28 7.59
C ASP A 82 -6.54 6.51 8.09
N PHE A 83 -5.47 6.42 7.29
CA PHE A 83 -4.22 5.77 7.69
C PHE A 83 -3.55 6.50 8.86
N GLN A 84 -3.18 5.75 9.90
CA GLN A 84 -2.39 6.24 11.02
C GLN A 84 -1.04 5.52 11.01
N GLU A 85 0.05 6.30 11.06
CA GLU A 85 1.44 5.80 11.16
C GLU A 85 1.81 5.31 12.56
#